data_AF-A0A1K1MDG9-F1
#
_entry.id   AF-A0A1K1MDG9-F1
#
_cell.length_a   1.000
_cell.length_b   1.000
_cell.length_c   1.000
_cell.angle_alpha   90.00
_cell.angle_beta   90.00
_cell.angle_gamma   90.00
#
_symmetry.space_group_name_H-M   'P 1'
#
loop_
_entity.id
_entity.type
_entity.pdbx_description
1 polymer ?
#
loop_
_entity_poly.entity_id
_entity_poly.type
_entity_poly.pdbx_seq_one_letter_code
_entity_poly.pdbx_strand_id
1 'polypeptide(L)'
;MKKYIGLLVLIFSISSQAQDYREIVPFQYKGKWGIVDSLANEIEAPNYERLKLFNDFTYAEFDGKDLFNLKTGEKFKSPGHFKATLNLENQTYYLFTNDKNSVLINFDTNDTIQLSRKYDYATIVQLHDINGNKTNSIIKLSLGNYKMILAKNDKKLTPLTNLEYGDSDVEMINKSGDAVGFVIKNKGYYTFYNDKYEILKKAKVQPNTDENNLDFIDEVVTKQLPTIYNTYVESTESYSSDIWDDSWDLTPYVAEPNVVSDYYITGNGNSFFIANKKDQSKQLKIYTKTYSYSKSYEMIAIRETKSSFFFDSRYMNLSRILFPEKYLKQE
;
A
#
# COMPACT_ATOMS: atom_id res chain seq x y z
N MET A 1 -59.15 37.69 -8.83
CA MET A 1 -59.00 36.22 -9.01
C MET A 1 -57.98 36.04 -10.14
N LYS A 2 -56.85 35.34 -10.06
CA LYS A 2 -56.33 34.27 -9.21
C LYS A 2 -54.85 34.57 -8.85
N LYS A 3 -54.41 34.03 -7.71
CA LYS A 3 -53.11 34.26 -7.07
C LYS A 3 -51.98 33.51 -7.77
N TYR A 4 -50.79 34.12 -7.78
CA TYR A 4 -49.51 33.49 -8.08
C TYR A 4 -49.17 32.42 -7.04
N ILE A 5 -48.84 31.20 -7.48
CA ILE A 5 -47.94 30.28 -6.77
C ILE A 5 -47.05 29.64 -7.83
N GLY A 6 -45.98 30.34 -8.21
CA GLY A 6 -44.82 29.70 -8.80
C GLY A 6 -44.04 29.06 -7.66
N LEU A 7 -44.24 27.77 -7.44
CA LEU A 7 -43.43 27.00 -6.50
C LEU A 7 -42.10 26.69 -7.19
N LEU A 8 -41.14 27.56 -6.94
CA LEU A 8 -39.76 27.47 -7.37
C LEU A 8 -39.10 26.37 -6.53
N VAL A 9 -39.18 25.13 -6.99
CA VAL A 9 -38.47 23.97 -6.41
C VAL A 9 -37.00 24.08 -6.85
N LEU A 10 -36.29 25.01 -6.23
CA LEU A 10 -34.83 25.07 -6.25
C LEU A 10 -34.35 24.10 -5.15
N ILE A 11 -34.55 22.81 -5.37
CA ILE A 11 -33.79 21.79 -4.66
C ILE A 11 -32.38 21.99 -5.18
N PHE A 12 -31.60 22.76 -4.42
CA PHE A 12 -30.17 22.74 -4.52
C PHE A 12 -29.74 21.29 -4.40
N SER A 13 -29.47 20.66 -5.55
CA SER A 13 -28.44 19.66 -5.65
C SER A 13 -27.14 20.34 -5.24
N ILE A 14 -26.93 20.56 -3.94
CA ILE A 14 -25.58 20.50 -3.38
C ILE A 14 -25.25 19.03 -3.54
N SER A 15 -24.89 18.68 -4.78
CA SER A 15 -24.21 17.46 -5.09
C SER A 15 -23.10 17.40 -4.08
N SER A 16 -23.26 16.40 -3.22
CA SER A 16 -22.24 15.70 -2.48
C SER A 16 -20.92 15.67 -3.23
N GLN A 17 -20.20 16.79 -3.25
CA GLN A 17 -18.80 16.78 -2.91
C GLN A 17 -18.76 16.42 -1.42
N ALA A 18 -19.14 15.18 -1.10
CA ALA A 18 -18.79 14.58 0.15
C ALA A 18 -17.26 14.62 0.12
N GLN A 19 -16.72 15.64 0.77
CA GLN A 19 -15.29 15.89 0.81
C GLN A 19 -14.66 14.57 1.23
N ASP A 20 -13.60 14.17 0.51
CA ASP A 20 -12.84 12.96 0.85
C ASP A 20 -11.99 13.23 2.10
N TYR A 21 -12.69 13.61 3.16
CA TYR A 21 -12.19 13.95 4.47
C TYR A 21 -12.17 12.68 5.31
N ARG A 22 -11.16 12.57 6.17
CA ARG A 22 -11.01 11.47 7.10
C ARG A 22 -11.54 11.92 8.45
N GLU A 23 -12.62 11.30 8.91
CA GLU A 23 -13.23 11.60 10.21
C GLU A 23 -12.22 11.47 11.35
N ILE A 24 -11.30 10.51 11.22
CA ILE A 24 -10.25 10.24 12.19
C ILE A 24 -8.91 10.07 11.49
N VAL A 25 -7.82 10.44 12.18
CA VAL A 25 -6.46 10.39 11.64
C VAL A 25 -5.49 9.86 12.71
N PRO A 26 -4.57 8.96 12.37
CA PRO A 26 -3.55 8.51 13.31
C PRO A 26 -2.56 9.62 13.65
N PHE A 27 -1.99 9.59 14.84
CA PHE A 27 -0.84 10.44 15.18
C PHE A 27 0.15 9.65 16.03
N GLN A 28 1.40 10.06 16.05
CA GLN A 28 2.46 9.42 16.83
C GLN A 28 3.02 10.39 17.86
N TYR A 29 3.17 9.97 19.11
CA TYR A 29 3.84 10.73 20.16
C TYR A 29 4.81 9.82 20.91
N LYS A 30 6.07 10.27 21.08
CA LYS A 30 7.14 9.49 21.74
C LYS A 30 7.26 8.05 21.20
N GLY A 31 7.10 7.89 19.89
CA GLY A 31 7.21 6.60 19.20
C GLY A 31 5.93 5.75 19.16
N LYS A 32 4.90 6.08 19.94
CA LYS A 32 3.64 5.33 19.97
C LYS A 32 2.55 6.01 19.18
N TRP A 33 1.65 5.25 18.58
CA TRP A 33 0.54 5.76 17.80
C TRP A 33 -0.76 5.83 18.59
N GLY A 34 -1.53 6.90 18.35
CA GLY A 34 -2.89 7.13 18.81
C GLY A 34 -3.76 7.61 17.65
N ILE A 35 -4.98 8.04 17.95
CA ILE A 35 -5.97 8.51 16.96
C ILE A 35 -6.60 9.81 17.45
N VAL A 36 -6.71 10.76 16.53
CA VAL A 36 -7.50 11.98 16.73
C VAL A 36 -8.70 12.01 15.80
N ASP A 37 -9.73 12.74 16.20
CA ASP A 37 -10.79 13.15 15.31
C ASP A 37 -10.33 14.28 14.38
N SER A 38 -11.23 14.65 13.49
CA SER A 38 -11.06 15.80 12.61
C SER A 38 -10.60 17.06 13.35
N LEU A 39 -11.18 17.35 14.52
CA LEU A 39 -10.96 18.55 15.34
C LEU A 39 -9.69 18.46 16.20
N ALA A 40 -8.85 17.45 15.98
CA ALA A 40 -7.66 17.15 16.77
C ALA A 40 -7.96 16.78 18.24
N ASN A 41 -9.20 16.43 18.56
CA ASN A 41 -9.52 15.80 19.84
C ASN A 41 -9.00 14.37 19.82
N GLU A 42 -8.37 13.96 20.91
CA GLU A 42 -7.90 12.57 21.05
C GLU A 42 -9.08 11.62 21.21
N ILE A 43 -9.16 10.63 20.32
CA ILE A 43 -10.08 9.49 20.41
C ILE A 43 -9.38 8.34 21.13
N GLU A 44 -8.13 8.07 20.77
CA GLU A 44 -7.31 7.01 21.36
C GLU A 44 -5.93 7.57 21.70
N ALA A 45 -5.52 7.40 22.96
CA ALA A 45 -4.20 7.83 23.41
C ALA A 45 -3.07 7.02 22.74
N PRO A 46 -1.84 7.58 22.63
CA PRO A 46 -0.69 6.92 22.01
C PRO A 46 -0.24 5.64 22.73
N ASN A 47 -0.74 4.49 22.29
CA ASN A 47 -0.50 3.20 22.94
C ASN A 47 -0.06 2.09 21.97
N TYR A 48 -0.17 2.31 20.66
CA TYR A 48 0.21 1.31 19.66
C TYR A 48 1.66 1.47 19.22
N GLU A 49 2.36 0.36 19.01
CA GLU A 49 3.77 0.38 18.58
C GLU A 49 3.88 0.48 17.04
N ARG A 50 2.92 -0.09 16.31
CA ARG A 50 2.91 -0.12 14.84
C ARG A 50 1.62 0.43 14.25
N LEU A 51 1.79 1.07 13.09
CA LEU A 51 0.72 1.54 12.21
C LEU A 51 0.96 0.98 10.81
N LYS A 52 -0.09 0.47 10.17
CA LYS A 52 -0.15 0.18 8.73
C LYS A 52 -1.33 0.89 8.10
N LEU A 53 -1.03 1.76 7.15
CA LEU A 53 -2.02 2.46 6.32
C LEU A 53 -2.16 1.75 4.98
N PHE A 54 -3.39 1.57 4.51
CA PHE A 54 -3.66 0.95 3.21
C PHE A 54 -5.00 1.46 2.64
N ASN A 55 -5.25 1.10 1.38
CA ASN A 55 -6.39 1.59 0.60
C ASN A 55 -6.48 3.11 0.57
N ASP A 56 -5.41 3.78 0.12
CA ASP A 56 -5.40 5.25 -0.03
C ASP A 56 -5.81 6.00 1.25
N PHE A 57 -5.18 5.60 2.36
CA PHE A 57 -5.44 6.19 3.67
C PHE A 57 -6.89 5.99 4.15
N THR A 58 -7.62 5.00 3.64
CA THR A 58 -8.98 4.69 4.10
C THR A 58 -8.94 3.85 5.37
N TYR A 59 -7.94 2.98 5.51
CA TYR A 59 -7.84 2.07 6.65
C TYR A 59 -6.49 2.19 7.36
N ALA A 60 -6.53 2.05 8.70
CA ALA A 60 -5.36 1.96 9.57
C ALA A 60 -5.43 0.70 10.43
N GLU A 61 -4.44 -0.17 10.31
CA GLU A 61 -4.25 -1.32 11.20
C GLU A 61 -3.17 -1.01 12.24
N PHE A 62 -3.48 -1.30 13.50
CA PHE A 62 -2.60 -1.10 14.65
C PHE A 62 -2.28 -2.41 15.36
N ASP A 63 -0.99 -2.73 15.45
CA ASP A 63 -0.42 -3.88 16.18
C ASP A 63 -1.09 -5.24 15.93
N GLY A 64 -1.78 -5.41 14.81
CA GLY A 64 -2.53 -6.58 14.41
C GLY A 64 -3.77 -6.82 15.26
N LYS A 65 -4.17 -5.81 16.05
CA LYS A 65 -5.21 -5.88 17.07
C LYS A 65 -6.44 -5.09 16.68
N ASP A 66 -6.25 -3.86 16.24
CA ASP A 66 -7.31 -2.93 15.93
C ASP A 66 -7.20 -2.45 14.47
N LEU A 67 -8.34 -2.29 13.82
CA LEU A 67 -8.48 -1.78 12.47
C LEU A 67 -9.48 -0.64 12.49
N PHE A 68 -9.11 0.50 11.92
CA PHE A 68 -9.96 1.68 11.84
C PHE A 68 -10.28 2.01 10.40
N ASN A 69 -11.55 2.34 10.13
CA ASN A 69 -11.94 3.04 8.93
C ASN A 69 -11.77 4.54 9.19
N LEU A 70 -10.73 5.13 8.60
CA LEU A 70 -10.37 6.52 8.80
C LEU A 70 -11.40 7.48 8.19
N LYS A 71 -12.25 7.02 7.26
CA LYS A 71 -13.31 7.82 6.65
C LYS A 71 -14.56 7.92 7.54
N THR A 72 -14.93 6.84 8.24
CA THR A 72 -16.17 6.72 9.02
C THR A 72 -15.96 6.72 10.54
N GLY A 73 -14.71 6.72 11.01
CA GLY A 73 -14.39 6.60 12.43
C GLY A 73 -14.61 5.21 13.03
N GLU A 74 -15.15 4.26 12.26
CA GLU A 74 -15.49 2.92 12.77
C GLU A 74 -14.23 2.14 13.18
N LYS A 75 -14.31 1.48 14.34
CA LYS A 75 -13.28 0.62 14.91
C LYS A 75 -13.72 -0.83 14.86
N PHE A 76 -12.82 -1.69 14.38
CA PHE A 76 -12.99 -3.14 14.29
C PHE A 76 -11.82 -3.84 14.95
N LYS A 77 -12.05 -5.09 15.39
CA LYS A 77 -10.95 -5.98 15.73
C LYS A 77 -10.24 -6.40 14.46
N SER A 78 -8.93 -6.19 14.39
CA SER A 78 -8.15 -6.65 13.24
C SER A 78 -8.07 -8.18 13.23
N PRO A 79 -8.23 -8.83 12.06
CA PRO A 79 -7.99 -10.26 11.92
C PRO A 79 -6.50 -10.66 12.04
N GLY A 80 -5.59 -9.68 12.00
CA GLY A 80 -4.14 -9.88 12.11
C GLY A 80 -3.36 -8.68 11.58
N HIS A 81 -2.12 -8.89 11.17
CA HIS A 81 -1.32 -7.85 10.51
C HIS A 81 -1.67 -7.72 9.05
N PHE A 82 -1.85 -6.50 8.57
CA PHE A 82 -1.94 -6.24 7.14
C PHE A 82 -0.61 -6.59 6.46
N LYS A 83 -0.68 -7.37 5.38
CA LYS A 83 0.49 -7.91 4.66
C LYS A 83 0.58 -7.45 3.22
N ALA A 84 -0.54 -7.43 2.49
CA ALA A 84 -0.54 -7.13 1.05
C ALA A 84 -1.93 -6.73 0.55
N THR A 85 -1.96 -6.02 -0.57
CA THR A 85 -3.17 -5.77 -1.37
C THR A 85 -3.11 -6.65 -2.61
N LEU A 86 -4.18 -7.38 -2.91
CA LEU A 86 -4.30 -8.28 -4.05
C LEU A 86 -5.52 -7.93 -4.89
N ASN A 87 -5.36 -7.85 -6.21
CA ASN A 87 -6.47 -7.68 -7.15
C ASN A 87 -6.86 -9.06 -7.70
N LEU A 88 -7.85 -9.69 -7.09
CA LEU A 88 -8.37 -11.02 -7.45
C LEU A 88 -9.64 -10.86 -8.27
N GLU A 89 -9.68 -11.39 -9.49
CA GLU A 89 -10.90 -11.35 -10.34
C GLU A 89 -11.50 -9.92 -10.47
N ASN A 90 -10.64 -8.91 -10.61
CA ASN A 90 -10.99 -7.47 -10.66
C ASN A 90 -11.58 -6.90 -9.36
N GLN A 91 -11.37 -7.57 -8.23
CA GLN A 91 -11.75 -7.11 -6.91
C GLN A 91 -10.52 -6.95 -6.01
N THR A 92 -10.49 -5.89 -5.20
CA THR A 92 -9.38 -5.62 -4.28
C THR A 92 -9.60 -6.37 -2.97
N TYR A 93 -8.63 -7.18 -2.58
CA TYR A 93 -8.58 -7.88 -1.30
C TYR A 93 -7.34 -7.44 -0.52
N TYR A 94 -7.48 -7.42 0.80
CA TYR A 94 -6.40 -7.12 1.73
C TYR A 94 -6.06 -8.39 2.51
N LEU A 95 -4.81 -8.82 2.40
CA LEU A 95 -4.27 -9.97 3.10
C LEU A 95 -3.92 -9.57 4.53
N PHE A 96 -4.54 -10.24 5.49
CA PHE A 96 -4.20 -10.17 6.89
C PHE A 96 -3.69 -11.51 7.39
N THR A 97 -2.71 -11.46 8.29
CA THR A 97 -2.09 -12.66 8.84
C THR A 97 -1.89 -12.54 10.35
N ASN A 98 -2.32 -13.56 11.10
CA ASN A 98 -2.05 -13.72 12.53
C ASN A 98 -1.20 -14.98 12.78
N ASP A 99 -1.06 -15.40 14.04
CA ASP A 99 -0.25 -16.55 14.41
C ASP A 99 -0.79 -17.89 13.88
N LYS A 100 -2.10 -17.97 13.63
CA LYS A 100 -2.80 -19.19 13.24
C LYS A 100 -3.03 -19.29 11.73
N ASN A 101 -3.51 -18.21 11.11
CA ASN A 101 -3.97 -18.25 9.73
C ASN A 101 -3.83 -16.90 9.01
N SER A 102 -4.10 -16.94 7.71
CA SER A 102 -4.28 -15.78 6.86
C SER A 102 -5.71 -15.68 6.34
N VAL A 103 -6.15 -14.46 6.11
CA VAL A 103 -7.47 -14.15 5.56
C VAL A 103 -7.34 -13.03 4.54
N LEU A 104 -8.12 -13.13 3.47
CA LEU A 104 -8.33 -12.03 2.54
C LEU A 104 -9.68 -11.40 2.83
N ILE A 105 -9.71 -10.08 2.94
CA ILE A 105 -10.94 -9.31 3.15
C ILE A 105 -11.11 -8.32 2.01
N ASN A 106 -12.29 -8.27 1.41
CA ASN A 106 -12.72 -7.20 0.53
C ASN A 106 -13.74 -6.34 1.30
N PHE A 107 -13.35 -5.13 1.69
CA PHE A 107 -14.20 -4.27 2.51
C PHE A 107 -15.40 -3.70 1.74
N ASP A 108 -15.30 -3.52 0.42
CA ASP A 108 -16.38 -2.94 -0.39
C ASP A 108 -17.56 -3.90 -0.55
N THR A 109 -17.27 -5.19 -0.65
CA THR A 109 -18.27 -6.26 -0.82
C THR A 109 -18.56 -7.04 0.46
N ASN A 110 -17.80 -6.76 1.52
CA ASN A 110 -17.79 -7.54 2.77
C ASN A 110 -17.51 -9.03 2.56
N ASP A 111 -16.78 -9.38 1.49
CA ASP A 111 -16.36 -10.75 1.19
C ASP A 111 -15.10 -11.12 1.98
N THR A 112 -15.05 -12.35 2.48
CA THR A 112 -13.95 -12.85 3.31
C THR A 112 -13.55 -14.26 2.88
N ILE A 113 -12.27 -14.43 2.54
CA ILE A 113 -11.72 -15.71 2.11
C ILE A 113 -10.71 -16.19 3.15
N GLN A 114 -11.07 -17.26 3.86
CA GLN A 114 -10.16 -17.93 4.79
C GLN A 114 -9.16 -18.77 4.00
N LEU A 115 -7.87 -18.54 4.23
CA LEU A 115 -6.82 -19.28 3.55
C LEU A 115 -6.43 -20.52 4.34
N SER A 116 -6.10 -21.59 3.61
CA SER A 116 -5.72 -22.89 4.20
C SER A 116 -4.35 -22.86 4.88
N ARG A 117 -3.55 -21.81 4.65
CA ARG A 117 -2.20 -21.63 5.17
C ARG A 117 -2.01 -20.19 5.63
N LYS A 118 -1.00 -20.02 6.48
CA LYS A 118 -0.45 -18.72 6.87
C LYS A 118 0.52 -18.23 5.80
N TYR A 119 0.42 -16.97 5.40
CA TYR A 119 1.31 -16.32 4.45
C TYR A 119 1.87 -15.01 5.03
N ASP A 120 3.19 -14.83 4.95
CA ASP A 120 3.88 -13.67 5.53
C ASP A 120 3.75 -12.42 4.67
N TYR A 121 3.70 -12.57 3.35
CA TYR A 121 3.36 -11.55 2.36
C TYR A 121 2.91 -12.21 1.05
N ALA A 122 2.35 -11.41 0.15
CA ALA A 122 1.96 -11.83 -1.18
C ALA A 122 2.27 -10.73 -2.20
N THR A 123 2.67 -11.11 -3.42
CA THR A 123 2.86 -10.18 -4.53
C THR A 123 2.18 -10.72 -5.79
N ILE A 124 1.72 -9.81 -6.65
CA ILE A 124 1.13 -10.15 -7.94
C ILE A 124 2.13 -9.84 -9.04
N VAL A 125 2.39 -10.80 -9.90
CA VAL A 125 3.13 -10.61 -11.15
C VAL A 125 2.15 -10.65 -12.31
N GLN A 126 2.10 -9.57 -13.10
CA GLN A 126 1.30 -9.53 -14.32
C GLN A 126 2.02 -10.29 -15.43
N LEU A 127 1.31 -11.16 -16.13
CA LEU A 127 1.83 -11.87 -17.29
C LEU A 127 1.24 -11.31 -18.57
N HIS A 128 2.09 -11.23 -19.59
CA HIS A 128 1.75 -10.69 -20.91
C HIS A 128 2.01 -11.73 -21.99
N ASP A 129 1.24 -11.69 -23.07
CA ASP A 129 1.58 -12.46 -24.26
C ASP A 129 2.83 -11.89 -24.94
N ILE A 130 3.29 -12.57 -25.99
CA ILE A 130 4.47 -12.15 -26.77
C ILE A 130 4.32 -10.78 -27.46
N ASN A 131 3.09 -10.25 -27.54
CA ASN A 131 2.75 -8.96 -28.13
C ASN A 131 2.61 -7.85 -27.06
N GLY A 132 2.82 -8.17 -25.77
CA GLY A 132 2.70 -7.23 -24.66
C GLY A 132 1.27 -7.06 -24.14
N ASN A 133 0.30 -7.84 -24.62
CA ASN A 133 -1.06 -7.77 -24.06
C ASN A 133 -1.10 -8.51 -22.72
N LYS A 134 -1.64 -7.88 -21.69
CA LYS A 134 -1.89 -8.56 -20.42
C LYS A 134 -2.84 -9.75 -20.61
N THR A 135 -2.42 -10.95 -20.23
CA THR A 135 -3.22 -12.16 -20.36
C THR A 135 -3.65 -12.73 -19.01
N ASN A 136 -2.73 -12.79 -18.05
CA ASN A 136 -2.95 -13.42 -16.76
C ASN A 136 -2.12 -12.74 -15.66
N SER A 137 -2.18 -13.29 -14.45
CA SER A 137 -1.27 -12.91 -13.37
C SER A 137 -1.01 -14.08 -12.44
N ILE A 138 0.16 -14.09 -11.81
CA ILE A 138 0.54 -15.07 -10.79
C ILE A 138 0.60 -14.38 -9.45
N ILE A 139 0.17 -15.07 -8.42
CA ILE A 139 0.36 -14.64 -7.05
C ILE A 139 1.52 -15.43 -6.46
N LYS A 140 2.56 -14.71 -6.04
CA LYS A 140 3.66 -15.25 -5.25
C LYS A 140 3.26 -15.15 -3.77
N LEU A 141 3.04 -16.27 -3.11
CA LEU A 141 2.62 -16.37 -1.72
C LEU A 141 3.78 -16.83 -0.86
N SER A 142 4.31 -15.97 0.02
CA SER A 142 5.42 -16.35 0.91
C SER A 142 4.90 -17.04 2.17
N LEU A 143 5.48 -18.19 2.51
CA LEU A 143 5.19 -18.98 3.71
C LEU A 143 6.12 -18.63 4.89
N GLY A 144 7.07 -17.71 4.69
CA GLY A 144 8.20 -17.49 5.60
C GLY A 144 9.35 -18.48 5.34
N ASN A 145 10.46 -18.31 6.07
CA ASN A 145 11.68 -19.13 5.91
C ASN A 145 12.17 -19.25 4.45
N TYR A 146 12.05 -18.15 3.68
CA TYR A 146 12.41 -18.09 2.25
C TYR A 146 11.66 -19.08 1.35
N LYS A 147 10.51 -19.59 1.80
CA LYS A 147 9.66 -20.46 1.01
C LYS A 147 8.46 -19.72 0.45
N MET A 148 8.03 -20.13 -0.74
CA MET A 148 6.88 -19.57 -1.42
C MET A 148 6.09 -20.62 -2.22
N ILE A 149 4.86 -20.26 -2.57
CA ILE A 149 3.99 -20.99 -3.50
C ILE A 149 3.61 -20.02 -4.62
N LEU A 150 3.54 -20.53 -5.85
CA LEU A 150 2.91 -19.83 -6.97
C LEU A 150 1.45 -20.25 -7.09
N ALA A 151 0.55 -19.28 -7.12
CA ALA A 151 -0.88 -19.51 -7.25
C ALA A 151 -1.46 -18.75 -8.44
N LYS A 152 -2.55 -19.28 -9.00
CA LYS A 152 -3.41 -18.55 -9.93
C LYS A 152 -4.02 -17.33 -9.25
N ASN A 153 -4.24 -16.28 -10.01
CA ASN A 153 -4.98 -15.13 -9.54
C ASN A 153 -6.50 -15.38 -9.56
N ASP A 154 -6.95 -16.27 -8.67
CA ASP A 154 -8.36 -16.59 -8.43
C ASP A 154 -8.67 -16.48 -6.93
N LYS A 155 -9.95 -16.46 -6.55
CA LYS A 155 -10.34 -16.37 -5.13
C LYS A 155 -9.87 -17.56 -4.28
N LYS A 156 -9.59 -18.71 -4.89
CA LYS A 156 -9.13 -19.91 -4.16
C LYS A 156 -7.62 -19.92 -3.98
N LEU A 157 -6.91 -18.97 -4.60
CA LEU A 157 -5.47 -18.94 -4.73
C LEU A 157 -4.94 -20.32 -5.18
N THR A 158 -5.57 -20.90 -6.21
CA THR A 158 -5.28 -22.27 -6.64
C THR A 158 -3.78 -22.42 -6.94
N PRO A 159 -3.04 -23.29 -6.23
CA PRO A 159 -1.62 -23.48 -6.49
C PRO A 159 -1.38 -23.91 -7.95
N LEU A 160 -0.41 -23.30 -8.62
CA LEU A 160 0.03 -23.74 -9.95
C LEU A 160 0.67 -25.12 -9.90
N THR A 161 1.25 -25.48 -8.76
CA THR A 161 1.90 -26.76 -8.47
C THR A 161 1.73 -27.10 -6.99
N ASN A 162 1.90 -28.37 -6.62
CA ASN A 162 1.87 -28.81 -5.21
C ASN A 162 3.22 -28.62 -4.49
N LEU A 163 4.14 -27.83 -5.05
CA LEU A 163 5.50 -27.68 -4.55
C LEU A 163 5.65 -26.32 -3.85
N GLU A 164 6.54 -26.31 -2.88
CA GLU A 164 7.08 -25.10 -2.26
C GLU A 164 8.44 -24.81 -2.89
N TYR A 165 8.71 -23.54 -3.10
CA TYR A 165 9.90 -23.06 -3.79
C TYR A 165 10.69 -22.13 -2.89
N GLY A 166 12.00 -22.14 -2.98
CA GLY A 166 12.80 -20.99 -2.59
C GLY A 166 12.56 -19.80 -3.52
N ASP A 167 12.84 -18.58 -3.07
CA ASP A 167 12.79 -17.41 -3.95
C ASP A 167 13.72 -17.58 -5.17
N SER A 168 14.86 -18.25 -4.99
CA SER A 168 15.82 -18.58 -6.06
C SER A 168 15.38 -19.69 -7.01
N ASP A 169 14.28 -20.40 -6.71
CA ASP A 169 13.81 -21.51 -7.54
C ASP A 169 12.84 -21.04 -8.63
N VAL A 170 12.43 -19.76 -8.62
CA VAL A 170 11.46 -19.21 -9.57
C VAL A 170 11.99 -17.92 -10.18
N GLU A 171 12.12 -17.91 -11.50
CA GLU A 171 12.52 -16.72 -12.24
C GLU A 171 11.47 -16.32 -13.28
N MET A 172 11.26 -15.01 -13.43
CA MET A 172 10.36 -14.46 -14.45
C MET A 172 11.11 -14.29 -15.76
N ILE A 173 10.48 -14.69 -16.87
CA ILE A 173 11.01 -14.46 -18.21
C ILE A 173 10.40 -13.15 -18.69
N ASN A 174 11.21 -12.11 -18.83
CA ASN A 174 10.74 -10.78 -19.22
C ASN A 174 10.99 -10.49 -20.70
N LYS A 175 10.17 -9.67 -21.35
CA LYS A 175 10.38 -9.12 -22.68
C LYS A 175 10.01 -7.65 -22.64
N SER A 176 10.97 -6.76 -22.93
CA SER A 176 10.77 -5.31 -22.83
C SER A 176 10.27 -4.83 -21.46
N GLY A 177 10.69 -5.51 -20.38
CA GLY A 177 10.26 -5.22 -19.00
C GLY A 177 9.00 -5.95 -18.55
N ASP A 178 8.23 -6.55 -19.46
CA ASP A 178 7.01 -7.29 -19.14
C ASP A 178 7.29 -8.78 -18.95
N ALA A 179 6.77 -9.37 -17.87
CA ALA A 179 6.87 -10.82 -17.68
C ALA A 179 5.99 -11.55 -18.71
N VAL A 180 6.58 -12.36 -19.58
CA VAL A 180 5.91 -13.15 -20.64
C VAL A 180 5.85 -14.65 -20.33
N GLY A 181 6.38 -15.03 -19.17
CA GLY A 181 6.45 -16.40 -18.71
C GLY A 181 7.30 -16.49 -17.45
N PHE A 182 7.56 -17.72 -17.03
CA PHE A 182 8.40 -17.98 -15.87
C PHE A 182 9.00 -19.37 -15.97
N VAL A 183 10.06 -19.58 -15.20
CA VAL A 183 10.77 -20.85 -15.13
C VAL A 183 10.89 -21.26 -13.67
N ILE A 184 10.68 -22.56 -13.44
CA ILE A 184 10.81 -23.18 -12.12
C ILE A 184 11.98 -24.16 -12.14
N LYS A 185 12.91 -23.99 -11.21
CA LYS A 185 13.98 -24.94 -10.90
C LYS A 185 13.48 -25.93 -9.86
N ASN A 186 13.52 -27.22 -10.15
CA ASN A 186 13.13 -28.25 -9.20
C ASN A 186 13.83 -29.57 -9.51
N LYS A 187 14.51 -30.16 -8.50
CA LYS A 187 15.14 -31.49 -8.58
C LYS A 187 16.00 -31.70 -9.84
N GLY A 188 16.81 -30.71 -10.19
CA GLY A 188 17.68 -30.78 -11.37
C GLY A 188 16.95 -30.63 -12.72
N TYR A 189 15.78 -30.01 -12.73
CA TYR A 189 15.07 -29.63 -13.96
C TYR A 189 14.67 -28.16 -13.94
N TYR A 190 14.74 -27.53 -15.11
CA TYR A 190 14.04 -26.29 -15.42
C TYR A 190 12.73 -26.60 -16.14
N THR A 191 11.61 -26.09 -15.62
CA THR A 191 10.30 -26.16 -16.28
C THR A 191 9.87 -24.77 -16.67
N PHE A 192 9.75 -24.54 -17.98
CA PHE A 192 9.37 -23.25 -18.57
C PHE A 192 7.86 -23.21 -18.78
N TYR A 193 7.24 -22.12 -18.33
CA TYR A 193 5.81 -21.88 -18.41
C TYR A 193 5.54 -20.60 -19.21
N ASN A 194 4.49 -20.62 -20.03
CA ASN A 194 4.00 -19.42 -20.70
C ASN A 194 3.10 -18.56 -19.80
N ASP A 195 2.62 -17.46 -20.37
CA ASP A 195 1.67 -16.53 -19.80
C ASP A 195 0.30 -17.15 -19.47
N LYS A 196 0.00 -18.36 -19.97
CA LYS A 196 -1.20 -19.15 -19.68
C LYS A 196 -0.96 -20.30 -18.70
N TYR A 197 0.21 -20.32 -18.05
CA TYR A 197 0.66 -21.38 -17.15
C TYR A 197 0.85 -22.76 -17.82
N GLU A 198 0.93 -22.80 -19.14
CA GLU A 198 1.18 -24.03 -19.89
C GLU A 198 2.68 -24.30 -19.93
N ILE A 199 3.04 -25.56 -19.72
CA ILE A 199 4.44 -25.98 -19.79
C ILE A 199 4.87 -25.98 -21.24
N LEU A 200 5.82 -25.13 -21.57
CA LEU A 200 6.41 -25.05 -22.90
C LEU A 200 7.54 -26.05 -23.08
N LYS A 201 8.36 -26.23 -22.04
CA LYS A 201 9.56 -27.07 -22.09
C LYS A 201 9.97 -27.53 -20.69
N LYS A 202 10.52 -28.72 -20.62
CA LYS A 202 11.27 -29.22 -19.47
C LYS A 202 12.67 -29.57 -19.91
N ALA A 203 13.67 -29.10 -19.19
CA ALA A 203 15.07 -29.34 -19.51
C ALA A 203 15.84 -29.75 -18.27
N LYS A 204 16.70 -30.77 -18.42
CA LYS A 204 17.50 -31.30 -17.32
C LYS A 204 18.71 -30.39 -17.10
N VAL A 205 18.97 -30.03 -15.85
CA VAL A 205 20.18 -29.32 -15.43
C VAL A 205 21.35 -30.29 -15.49
N GLN A 206 22.41 -29.94 -16.22
CA GLN A 206 23.62 -30.75 -16.20
C GLN A 206 24.32 -30.57 -14.85
N PRO A 207 24.70 -31.65 -14.15
CA PRO A 207 25.23 -31.61 -12.78
C PRO A 207 26.65 -31.05 -12.63
N ASN A 208 27.23 -30.42 -13.67
CA ASN A 208 28.68 -30.22 -13.79
C ASN A 208 29.20 -28.79 -13.50
N THR A 209 28.35 -27.91 -12.97
CA THR A 209 28.76 -26.57 -12.50
C THR A 209 28.29 -26.44 -11.07
N ASP A 210 29.16 -26.00 -10.16
CA ASP A 210 28.92 -25.88 -8.72
C ASP A 210 27.45 -25.52 -8.42
N GLU A 211 26.69 -26.49 -7.89
CA GLU A 211 25.22 -26.40 -7.74
C GLU A 211 24.76 -25.18 -6.91
N ASN A 212 25.69 -24.58 -6.17
CA ASN A 212 25.48 -23.46 -5.28
C ASN A 212 25.62 -22.07 -5.92
N ASN A 213 26.03 -21.94 -7.19
CA ASN A 213 26.38 -20.62 -7.75
C ASN A 213 25.97 -20.39 -9.22
N LEU A 214 24.97 -21.13 -9.71
CA LEU A 214 24.38 -20.82 -11.00
C LEU A 214 23.34 -19.71 -10.84
N ASP A 215 23.72 -18.51 -11.25
CA ASP A 215 22.76 -17.49 -11.64
C ASP A 215 21.82 -18.11 -12.68
N PHE A 216 20.52 -17.90 -12.50
CA PHE A 216 19.45 -18.53 -13.27
C PHE A 216 19.55 -18.19 -14.78
N ILE A 217 20.36 -17.18 -15.12
CA ILE A 217 20.61 -16.62 -16.45
C ILE A 217 22.06 -16.89 -16.89
N ASP A 218 22.55 -18.09 -16.64
CA ASP A 218 23.72 -18.58 -17.34
C ASP A 218 23.36 -18.86 -18.82
N GLU A 219 24.34 -18.74 -19.72
CA GLU A 219 24.26 -19.01 -21.16
C GLU A 219 23.56 -20.36 -21.46
N VAL A 220 23.70 -21.32 -20.54
CA VAL A 220 23.05 -22.64 -20.57
C VAL A 220 21.53 -22.56 -20.53
N VAL A 221 20.94 -21.72 -19.66
CA VAL A 221 19.49 -21.57 -19.53
C VAL A 221 18.93 -20.81 -20.73
N THR A 222 19.64 -19.77 -21.18
CA THR A 222 19.27 -18.99 -22.36
C THR A 222 19.19 -19.87 -23.62
N LYS A 223 20.15 -20.79 -23.82
CA LYS A 223 20.11 -21.78 -24.92
C LYS A 223 18.93 -22.76 -24.81
N GLN A 224 18.37 -22.91 -23.63
CA GLN A 224 17.23 -23.80 -23.39
C GLN A 224 15.89 -23.09 -23.50
N LEU A 225 15.84 -21.75 -23.62
CA LEU A 225 14.59 -21.02 -23.77
C LEU A 225 13.79 -21.54 -24.97
N PRO A 226 12.47 -21.76 -24.80
CA PRO A 226 11.57 -22.01 -25.91
C PRO A 226 11.72 -20.97 -27.04
N THR A 227 11.62 -21.38 -28.30
CA THR A 227 11.79 -20.51 -29.47
C THR A 227 10.86 -19.29 -29.46
N ILE A 228 9.69 -19.41 -28.82
CA ILE A 228 8.74 -18.30 -28.68
C ILE A 228 9.29 -17.12 -27.84
N TYR A 229 10.37 -17.32 -27.09
CA TYR A 229 11.07 -16.28 -26.33
C TYR A 229 12.35 -15.76 -27.01
N ASN A 230 12.72 -16.28 -28.19
CA ASN A 230 14.06 -16.14 -28.77
C ASN A 230 14.39 -14.76 -29.38
N THR A 231 13.59 -13.74 -29.08
CA THR A 231 13.92 -12.34 -29.35
C THR A 231 14.45 -11.74 -28.06
N TYR A 232 15.76 -11.44 -28.05
CA TYR A 232 16.59 -10.93 -26.96
C TYR A 232 15.83 -10.44 -25.72
N VAL A 233 16.07 -11.14 -24.61
CA VAL A 233 15.48 -10.92 -23.28
C VAL A 233 16.59 -10.35 -22.40
N GLU A 234 16.53 -9.04 -22.11
CA GLU A 234 17.27 -8.52 -20.96
C GLU A 234 16.49 -8.86 -19.70
N SER A 235 17.12 -9.64 -18.82
CA SER A 235 16.69 -9.75 -17.45
C SER A 235 17.12 -8.50 -16.70
N THR A 236 16.18 -7.62 -16.45
CA THR A 236 16.41 -6.57 -15.47
C THR A 236 16.30 -7.22 -14.09
N GLU A 237 17.40 -7.23 -13.33
CA GLU A 237 17.32 -7.33 -11.88
C GLU A 237 16.39 -6.20 -11.42
N SER A 238 15.18 -6.57 -11.02
CA SER A 238 14.16 -5.60 -10.62
C SER A 238 14.50 -5.07 -9.23
N TYR A 239 15.32 -4.02 -9.18
CA TYR A 239 15.37 -3.14 -8.01
C TYR A 239 14.18 -2.19 -8.09
N SER A 240 13.26 -2.32 -7.13
CA SER A 240 12.11 -1.44 -6.97
C SER A 240 12.55 -0.06 -6.44
N SER A 241 12.53 0.95 -7.31
CA SER A 241 12.58 2.39 -7.02
C SER A 241 12.43 3.09 -8.39
N ASP A 242 11.51 4.01 -8.69
CA ASP A 242 11.06 5.17 -7.92
C ASP A 242 9.67 5.67 -8.40
N ILE A 243 8.99 6.39 -7.50
CA ILE A 243 7.87 7.28 -7.79
C ILE A 243 8.47 8.64 -8.16
N TRP A 244 8.04 9.24 -9.28
CA TRP A 244 8.41 10.61 -9.68
C TRP A 244 7.22 11.59 -9.63
N ASP A 245 7.61 12.82 -9.31
CA ASP A 245 6.89 14.06 -9.00
C ASP A 245 6.18 14.73 -10.20
N ASP A 246 5.23 15.63 -9.92
CA ASP A 246 5.15 17.00 -10.48
C ASP A 246 3.84 17.71 -10.01
N SER A 247 3.90 18.27 -8.80
CA SER A 247 3.74 19.71 -8.48
C SER A 247 2.60 20.61 -9.11
N TRP A 248 1.90 21.37 -8.22
CA TRP A 248 1.11 22.63 -8.32
C TRP A 248 -0.17 22.74 -9.18
N ASP A 249 -1.33 22.94 -8.51
CA ASP A 249 -2.24 24.05 -8.86
C ASP A 249 -3.02 24.53 -7.62
N LEU A 250 -3.03 25.86 -7.44
CA LEU A 250 -3.66 26.60 -6.35
C LEU A 250 -4.90 27.31 -6.92
N THR A 251 -6.11 26.84 -6.63
CA THR A 251 -7.32 27.67 -6.70
C THR A 251 -8.38 27.23 -5.67
N PRO A 252 -9.26 28.15 -5.22
CA PRO A 252 -9.54 28.29 -3.80
C PRO A 252 -10.92 27.78 -3.35
N TYR A 253 -10.99 27.71 -2.02
CA TYR A 253 -12.17 27.88 -1.18
C TYR A 253 -13.06 26.66 -0.95
N VAL A 254 -12.96 26.11 0.27
CA VAL A 254 -14.13 25.60 0.99
C VAL A 254 -14.12 26.23 2.38
N ALA A 255 -15.30 26.66 2.82
CA ALA A 255 -15.55 27.46 4.00
C ALA A 255 -14.85 26.97 5.27
N GLU A 256 -14.40 27.93 6.07
CA GLU A 256 -13.69 27.77 7.33
C GLU A 256 -14.51 26.97 8.36
N PRO A 257 -14.03 25.82 8.86
CA PRO A 257 -14.42 25.38 10.18
C PRO A 257 -13.71 26.28 11.21
N ASN A 258 -14.49 26.91 12.10
CA ASN A 258 -14.07 27.84 13.17
C ASN A 258 -13.14 27.25 14.26
N VAL A 259 -12.38 26.19 13.98
CA VAL A 259 -11.44 25.61 14.95
C VAL A 259 -10.04 26.14 14.66
N VAL A 260 -9.71 27.23 15.33
CA VAL A 260 -8.40 27.87 15.26
C VAL A 260 -7.46 27.12 16.21
N SER A 261 -6.71 26.14 15.70
CA SER A 261 -5.51 25.66 16.39
C SER A 261 -4.61 26.85 16.70
N ASP A 262 -4.11 26.92 17.95
CA ASP A 262 -3.10 27.91 18.31
C ASP A 262 -1.76 27.60 17.63
N TYR A 263 -1.57 26.37 17.15
CA TYR A 263 -0.35 25.95 16.48
C TYR A 263 -0.50 25.96 14.95
N TYR A 264 0.55 26.37 14.24
CA TYR A 264 0.61 26.41 12.78
C TYR A 264 2.02 26.06 12.28
N ILE A 265 2.09 25.57 11.04
CA ILE A 265 3.38 25.31 10.38
C ILE A 265 3.88 26.59 9.73
N THR A 266 5.15 26.93 9.95
CA THR A 266 5.85 28.06 9.33
C THR A 266 7.24 27.65 8.87
N GLY A 267 7.85 28.42 7.98
CA GLY A 267 9.16 28.12 7.41
C GLY A 267 10.11 29.32 7.50
N ASN A 268 11.40 29.04 7.72
CA ASN A 268 12.48 30.02 7.58
C ASN A 268 13.63 29.38 6.78
N GLY A 269 13.79 29.81 5.53
CA GLY A 269 14.67 29.15 4.56
C GLY A 269 14.25 27.69 4.33
N ASN A 270 15.19 26.75 4.50
CA ASN A 270 14.96 25.32 4.32
C ASN A 270 14.50 24.59 5.60
N SER A 271 14.15 25.33 6.66
CA SER A 271 13.69 24.75 7.92
C SER A 271 12.21 25.05 8.13
N PHE A 272 11.46 24.03 8.55
CA PHE A 272 10.06 24.15 8.93
C PHE A 272 9.91 24.05 10.45
N PHE A 273 8.91 24.73 10.99
CA PHE A 273 8.62 24.82 12.41
C PHE A 273 7.12 24.72 12.66
N ILE A 274 6.74 24.15 13.80
CA ILE A 274 5.43 24.37 14.40
C ILE A 274 5.58 25.54 15.37
N ALA A 275 4.87 26.64 15.09
CA ALA A 275 4.84 27.83 15.93
C ALA A 275 3.50 27.96 16.65
N ASN A 276 3.50 28.58 17.83
CA ASN A 276 2.28 28.90 18.57
C ASN A 276 1.89 30.38 18.37
N LYS A 277 0.63 30.66 18.05
CA LYS A 277 0.09 32.02 17.83
C LYS A 277 0.14 32.90 19.08
N LYS A 278 -0.02 32.31 20.26
CA LYS A 278 0.00 33.01 21.55
C LYS A 278 1.42 33.22 22.06
N ASP A 279 2.38 32.40 21.63
CA ASP A 279 3.78 32.47 22.04
C ASP A 279 4.72 32.08 20.89
N GLN A 280 5.10 33.06 20.07
CA GLN A 280 5.98 32.84 18.92
C GLN A 280 7.40 32.42 19.28
N SER A 281 7.80 32.54 20.57
CA SER A 281 9.09 32.04 21.03
C SER A 281 9.13 30.51 21.11
N LYS A 282 7.96 29.86 21.21
CA LYS A 282 7.82 28.41 21.17
C LYS A 282 7.73 27.92 19.73
N GLN A 283 8.87 27.48 19.21
CA GLN A 283 8.97 26.85 17.90
C GLN A 283 9.53 25.44 18.04
N LEU A 284 8.82 24.46 17.49
CA LEU A 284 9.29 23.09 17.36
C LEU A 284 9.78 22.89 15.94
N LYS A 285 11.07 22.62 15.77
CA LYS A 285 11.61 22.25 14.46
C LYS A 285 10.94 20.97 13.99
N ILE A 286 10.55 20.94 12.72
CA ILE A 286 9.97 19.75 12.11
C ILE A 286 10.79 19.34 10.89
N TYR A 287 10.76 18.04 10.62
CA TYR A 287 11.32 17.45 9.42
C TYR A 287 10.15 16.98 8.58
N THR A 288 9.95 17.64 7.45
CA THR A 288 8.99 17.17 6.45
C THR A 288 9.61 15.94 5.78
N LYS A 289 9.06 14.77 6.04
CA LYS A 289 9.25 13.61 5.18
C LYS A 289 7.91 13.35 4.53
N THR A 290 7.72 13.91 3.34
CA THR A 290 6.48 13.80 2.61
C THR A 290 6.33 12.36 2.13
N TYR A 291 5.46 11.62 2.82
CA TYR A 291 4.88 10.41 2.29
C TYR A 291 3.53 10.82 1.74
N SER A 292 3.42 10.94 0.42
CA SER A 292 2.17 11.30 -0.23
C SER A 292 1.26 10.08 -0.25
N TYR A 293 0.32 10.03 0.67
CA TYR A 293 -0.79 9.08 0.62
C TYR A 293 -1.91 9.70 -0.20
N SER A 294 -2.44 8.96 -1.18
CA SER A 294 -3.59 9.36 -2.01
C SER A 294 -3.50 10.75 -2.67
N LYS A 295 -2.28 11.26 -2.91
CA LYS A 295 -1.98 12.63 -3.39
C LYS A 295 -2.41 13.78 -2.45
N SER A 296 -3.02 13.49 -1.31
CA SER A 296 -3.65 14.50 -0.45
C SER A 296 -3.22 14.46 1.00
N TYR A 297 -2.74 13.34 1.54
CA TYR A 297 -2.27 13.28 2.92
C TYR A 297 -0.76 13.20 2.97
N GLU A 298 -0.16 14.04 3.81
CA GLU A 298 1.27 14.09 4.06
C GLU A 298 1.55 13.88 5.54
N MET A 299 2.65 13.20 5.85
CA MET A 299 3.11 12.98 7.22
C MET A 299 4.25 13.95 7.58
N ILE A 300 4.16 14.55 8.77
CA ILE A 300 5.23 15.37 9.35
C ILE A 300 5.82 14.62 10.53
N ALA A 301 7.15 14.63 10.64
CA ALA A 301 7.86 14.09 11.79
C ALA A 301 8.51 15.20 12.62
N ILE A 302 8.38 15.09 13.94
CA ILE A 302 9.04 15.93 14.95
C ILE A 302 10.11 15.05 15.62
N ARG A 303 11.37 15.20 15.19
CA ARG A 303 12.45 14.27 15.58
C ARG A 303 12.74 14.33 17.08
N GLU A 304 12.73 15.53 17.64
CA GLU A 304 13.05 15.85 19.02
C GLU A 304 12.14 15.08 20.00
N THR A 305 10.88 14.90 19.62
CA THR A 305 9.88 14.22 20.45
C THR A 305 9.54 12.81 19.95
N LYS A 306 10.18 12.34 18.87
CA LYS A 306 9.80 11.11 18.14
C LYS A 306 8.29 11.07 17.85
N SER A 307 7.74 12.20 17.44
CA SER A 307 6.31 12.35 17.16
C SER A 307 6.09 12.51 15.66
N SER A 308 4.91 12.15 15.19
CA SER A 308 4.50 12.31 13.80
C SER A 308 3.01 12.64 13.74
N PHE A 309 2.57 13.34 12.71
CA PHE A 309 1.14 13.57 12.46
C PHE A 309 0.89 13.70 10.97
N PHE A 310 -0.36 13.51 10.55
CA PHE A 310 -0.75 13.74 9.17
C PHE A 310 -1.44 15.08 9.04
N PHE A 311 -1.33 15.67 7.86
CA PHE A 311 -2.17 16.78 7.45
C PHE A 311 -2.64 16.51 6.02
N ASP A 312 -3.74 17.14 5.64
CA ASP A 312 -4.26 17.07 4.29
C ASP A 312 -3.73 18.28 3.49
N SER A 313 -2.85 18.02 2.53
CA SER A 313 -2.13 19.02 1.75
C SER A 313 -3.03 19.89 0.90
N ARG A 314 -4.23 19.40 0.54
CA ARG A 314 -5.27 20.20 -0.13
C ARG A 314 -5.73 21.39 0.72
N TYR A 315 -5.48 21.33 2.03
CA TYR A 315 -5.90 22.33 3.00
C TYR A 315 -4.72 23.00 3.71
N MET A 316 -3.49 22.91 3.20
CA MET A 316 -2.29 23.50 3.85
C MET A 316 -2.39 24.99 4.17
N ASN A 317 -3.22 25.75 3.45
CA ASN A 317 -3.47 27.16 3.78
C ASN A 317 -4.26 27.34 5.09
N LEU A 318 -4.93 26.29 5.56
CA LEU A 318 -5.66 26.21 6.81
C LEU A 318 -4.77 25.44 7.79
N SER A 319 -4.16 26.12 8.74
CA SER A 319 -3.23 25.61 9.75
C SER A 319 -3.83 24.57 10.71
N ARG A 320 -4.42 23.47 10.22
CA ARG A 320 -5.03 22.43 11.03
C ARG A 320 -4.04 21.29 11.20
N ILE A 321 -3.22 21.41 12.23
CA ILE A 321 -2.36 20.33 12.69
C ILE A 321 -3.28 19.27 13.33
N LEU A 322 -3.40 18.09 12.73
CA LEU A 322 -4.17 16.97 13.29
C LEU A 322 -3.33 16.24 14.36
N PHE A 323 -3.02 16.96 15.43
CA PHE A 323 -2.21 16.49 16.54
C PHE A 323 -2.70 17.13 17.85
N PRO A 324 -2.91 16.37 18.93
CA PRO A 324 -3.43 16.95 20.16
C PRO A 324 -2.49 17.99 20.76
N GLU A 325 -3.00 19.20 21.03
CA GLU A 325 -2.19 20.31 21.56
C GLU A 325 -1.49 19.98 22.89
N LYS A 326 -2.08 19.10 23.71
CA LYS A 326 -1.49 18.65 24.98
C LYS A 326 -0.11 18.00 24.81
N TYR A 327 0.20 17.48 23.61
CA TYR A 327 1.50 16.88 23.30
C TYR A 327 2.51 17.86 22.68
N LEU A 328 2.07 19.06 22.29
CA LEU A 328 2.93 20.14 21.78
C LEU A 328 3.43 21.08 22.88
N LYS A 329 2.74 21.10 24.03
CA LYS A 329 3.18 21.82 25.21
C LYS A 329 4.41 21.10 25.77
N GLN A 330 5.61 21.58 25.39
CA GLN A 330 6.82 21.26 26.13
C GLN A 330 6.69 21.91 27.52
N GLU A 331 6.87 21.12 28.57
CA GLU A 331 7.06 21.60 29.94
C GLU A 331 8.37 22.36 30.10
#